data_AF-A0A2V7XM58-F1
#
_entry.id   AF-A0A2V7XM58-F1
#
_cell.length_a   1.000
_cell.length_b   1.000
_cell.length_c   1.000
_cell.angle_alpha   90.00
_cell.angle_beta   90.00
_cell.angle_gamma   90.00
#
_symmetry.space_group_name_H-M   'P 1'
#
loop_
_entity.id
_entity.type
_entity.pdbx_description
1 polymer ?
#
loop_
_entity_poly.entity_id
_entity_poly.type
_entity_poly.pdbx_seq_one_letter_code
_entity_poly.pdbx_strand_id
1 'polypeptide(L)'
;MGILLVLAAFAVAHGPRVVRNLPKPHWEDTRHFRHNRDQIHSLADVFRKPSAWPGGAEATYRPLSGNLYYLAGRVLFANRLEAYHVVGAVTYVLNGVLLLLLSRRLLPDPWSMLPPVLFVSRLAHMQVITYTSEFDGLSYVTFGLLGLLCLIDEGGSTLRARDALAAGAFGLAVLCKEAAIVWPAVVATYGWLFRRPRAWRRFLGAFALVGVWAMAYPFIIRRLYDGTRPAFAIDLRPTALLTCYGAYLISFLNPLVPDVDPEKAGWAMPPRVVALAESPAMLLATAASIAVLVLAVVLVRVRPPALSAPTRVA
;
A
#
# COMPACT_ATOMS: atom_id res chain seq x y z
N MET A 1 -15.61 16.88 9.80
CA MET A 1 -16.48 16.14 8.86
C MET A 1 -15.75 15.00 8.13
N GLY A 2 -14.71 15.25 7.31
CA GLY A 2 -14.08 14.18 6.50
C GLY A 2 -13.55 12.96 7.28
N ILE A 3 -12.87 13.15 8.41
CA ILE A 3 -12.39 12.03 9.26
C ILE A 3 -13.57 11.19 9.78
N LEU A 4 -14.65 11.84 10.22
CA LEU A 4 -15.85 11.14 10.70
C LEU A 4 -16.48 10.29 9.58
N LEU A 5 -16.47 10.79 8.34
CA LEU A 5 -16.98 10.03 7.20
C LEU A 5 -16.12 8.80 6.89
N VAL A 6 -14.79 8.93 6.98
CA VAL A 6 -13.86 7.79 6.85
C VAL A 6 -14.13 6.75 7.95
N LEU A 7 -14.27 7.19 9.20
CA LEU A 7 -14.58 6.30 10.33
C LEU A 7 -15.93 5.61 10.18
N ALA A 8 -16.96 6.36 9.78
CA ALA A 8 -18.31 5.82 9.56
C ALA A 8 -18.34 4.82 8.41
N ALA A 9 -17.71 5.14 7.27
CA ALA A 9 -17.61 4.25 6.12
C ALA A 9 -16.89 2.94 6.48
N PHE A 10 -15.79 3.03 7.22
CA PHE A 10 -15.08 1.86 7.75
C PHE A 10 -15.97 1.03 8.70
N ALA A 11 -16.61 1.68 9.67
CA ALA A 11 -17.44 1.00 10.67
C ALA A 11 -18.61 0.23 10.01
N VAL A 12 -19.26 0.85 9.02
CA VAL A 12 -20.35 0.23 8.26
C VAL A 12 -19.83 -0.93 7.39
N ALA A 13 -18.73 -0.72 6.66
CA ALA A 13 -18.23 -1.72 5.71
C ALA A 13 -17.49 -2.89 6.39
N HIS A 14 -16.82 -2.67 7.52
CA HIS A 14 -15.89 -3.64 8.10
C HIS A 14 -16.09 -3.90 9.59
N GLY A 15 -16.79 -3.04 10.34
CA GLY A 15 -16.91 -3.14 11.81
C GLY A 15 -17.30 -4.53 12.33
N PRO A 16 -18.44 -5.11 11.90
CA PRO A 16 -18.83 -6.46 12.32
C PRO A 16 -17.83 -7.55 11.96
N ARG A 17 -17.09 -7.39 10.85
CA ARG A 17 -16.09 -8.36 10.38
C ARG A 17 -14.84 -8.30 11.24
N VAL A 18 -14.36 -7.08 11.54
CA VAL A 18 -13.23 -6.85 12.45
C VAL A 18 -13.52 -7.47 13.81
N VAL A 19 -14.68 -7.17 14.42
CA VAL A 19 -15.06 -7.70 15.74
C VAL A 19 -15.08 -9.23 15.75
N ARG A 20 -15.67 -9.87 14.74
CA ARG A 20 -15.68 -11.33 14.62
C ARG A 20 -14.29 -11.92 14.40
N ASN A 21 -13.38 -11.17 13.76
CA ASN A 21 -12.05 -11.64 13.42
C ASN A 21 -11.04 -11.48 14.57
N LEU A 22 -11.30 -10.61 15.55
CA LEU A 22 -10.36 -10.34 16.65
C LEU A 22 -9.77 -11.61 17.31
N PRO A 23 -10.56 -12.64 17.70
CA PRO A 23 -10.00 -13.85 18.30
C PRO A 23 -9.65 -14.92 17.27
N LYS A 24 -9.92 -14.71 15.97
CA LYS A 24 -9.82 -15.75 14.95
C LYS A 24 -8.36 -15.95 14.53
N PRO A 25 -7.77 -17.14 14.73
CA PRO A 25 -6.46 -17.46 14.18
C PRO A 25 -6.57 -17.74 12.68
N HIS A 26 -5.62 -17.21 11.93
CA HIS A 26 -5.33 -17.59 10.56
C HIS A 26 -4.09 -18.48 10.50
N TRP A 27 -3.99 -19.29 9.44
CA TRP A 27 -2.83 -20.16 9.26
C TRP A 27 -1.50 -19.40 9.21
N GLU A 28 -1.49 -18.17 8.70
CA GLU A 28 -0.32 -17.29 8.63
C GLU A 28 0.15 -16.81 10.00
N ASP A 29 -0.77 -16.56 10.94
CA ASP A 29 -0.43 -16.11 12.30
C ASP A 29 0.47 -17.14 12.99
N THR A 30 0.11 -18.42 12.86
CA THR A 30 0.89 -19.54 13.43
C THR A 30 2.29 -19.59 12.82
N ARG A 31 2.41 -19.36 11.50
CA ARG A 31 3.69 -19.34 10.80
C ARG A 31 4.57 -18.19 11.30
N HIS A 32 4.03 -16.97 11.33
CA HIS A 32 4.77 -15.78 11.76
C HIS A 32 5.15 -15.83 13.25
N PHE A 33 4.24 -16.24 14.14
CA PHE A 33 4.54 -16.36 15.57
C PHE A 33 5.61 -17.42 15.84
N ARG A 34 5.51 -18.59 15.19
CA ARG A 34 6.52 -19.65 15.30
C ARG A 34 7.87 -19.18 14.78
N HIS A 35 7.91 -18.63 13.56
CA HIS A 35 9.15 -18.12 12.97
C HIS A 35 9.79 -17.06 13.85
N ASN A 36 9.02 -16.07 14.30
CA ASN A 36 9.54 -14.99 15.13
C ASN A 36 10.11 -15.54 16.45
N ARG A 37 9.38 -16.45 17.12
CA ARG A 37 9.85 -17.13 18.34
C ARG A 37 11.14 -17.91 18.11
N ASP A 38 11.25 -18.62 17.01
CA ASP A 38 12.34 -19.57 16.80
C ASP A 38 13.59 -18.88 16.21
N GLN A 39 13.42 -17.83 15.41
CA GLN A 39 14.49 -17.21 14.60
C GLN A 39 14.82 -15.76 14.97
N ILE A 40 13.89 -15.01 15.56
CA ILE A 40 14.04 -13.56 15.79
C ILE A 40 14.11 -13.28 17.29
N HIS A 41 15.32 -13.12 17.82
CA HIS A 41 15.57 -12.94 19.27
C HIS A 41 15.99 -11.52 19.63
N SER A 42 16.48 -10.77 18.65
CA SER A 42 17.03 -9.42 18.82
C SER A 42 16.65 -8.49 17.67
N LEU A 43 16.88 -7.19 17.88
CA LEU A 43 16.80 -6.19 16.79
C LEU A 43 17.83 -6.49 15.67
N ALA A 44 18.93 -7.18 15.97
CA ALA A 44 19.89 -7.54 14.95
C ALA A 44 19.32 -8.63 14.03
N ASP A 45 18.59 -9.59 14.59
CA ASP A 45 17.95 -10.68 13.81
C ASP A 45 16.89 -10.14 12.87
N VAL A 46 16.15 -9.11 13.29
CA VAL A 46 15.14 -8.42 12.47
C VAL A 46 15.67 -8.08 11.07
N PHE A 47 16.92 -7.61 10.98
CA PHE A 47 17.56 -7.18 9.74
C PHE A 47 18.55 -8.19 9.14
N ARG A 48 18.73 -9.36 9.75
CA ARG A 48 19.71 -10.38 9.30
C ARG A 48 19.10 -11.72 8.95
N LYS A 49 17.84 -11.94 9.33
CA LYS A 49 17.12 -13.19 9.12
C LYS A 49 16.05 -13.02 8.02
N PRO A 50 15.70 -14.09 7.30
CA PRO A 50 14.57 -14.08 6.38
C PRO A 50 13.26 -13.77 7.10
N SER A 51 12.22 -13.43 6.34
CA SER A 51 10.85 -13.41 6.85
C SER A 51 10.34 -14.84 7.07
N ALA A 52 9.13 -15.00 7.63
CA ALA A 52 8.53 -16.30 7.94
C ALA A 52 8.22 -17.23 6.74
N TRP A 53 8.52 -16.81 5.51
CA TRP A 53 8.26 -17.55 4.28
C TRP A 53 9.43 -18.52 3.96
N PRO A 54 9.14 -19.73 3.45
CA PRO A 54 10.14 -20.80 3.29
C PRO A 54 11.13 -20.58 2.13
N GLY A 55 10.93 -19.56 1.29
CA GLY A 55 11.75 -19.29 0.11
C GLY A 55 11.02 -19.55 -1.20
N GLY A 56 11.77 -19.82 -2.28
CA GLY A 56 11.20 -20.03 -3.61
C GLY A 56 10.40 -18.82 -4.12
N ALA A 57 9.21 -19.06 -4.68
CA ALA A 57 8.32 -17.99 -5.15
C ALA A 57 7.79 -17.08 -4.02
N GLU A 58 7.86 -17.52 -2.76
CA GLU A 58 7.43 -16.77 -1.57
C GLU A 58 8.61 -16.09 -0.84
N ALA A 59 9.83 -16.17 -1.40
CA ALA A 59 11.01 -15.56 -0.80
C ALA A 59 10.84 -14.04 -0.67
N THR A 60 10.78 -13.56 0.57
CA THR A 60 10.54 -12.14 0.86
C THR A 60 11.46 -11.67 1.98
N TYR A 61 11.88 -10.42 1.91
CA TYR A 61 12.67 -9.79 2.96
C TYR A 61 11.97 -8.51 3.43
N ARG A 62 11.27 -8.62 4.57
CA ARG A 62 10.38 -7.59 5.13
C ARG A 62 10.72 -7.35 6.60
N PRO A 63 11.88 -6.74 6.92
CA PRO A 63 12.37 -6.64 8.29
C PRO A 63 11.40 -5.88 9.22
N LEU A 64 10.72 -4.83 8.76
CA LEU A 64 9.87 -4.05 9.67
C LEU A 64 8.51 -4.71 9.91
N SER A 65 7.81 -5.10 8.85
CA SER A 65 6.45 -5.65 8.93
C SER A 65 6.42 -7.15 9.22
N GLY A 66 7.42 -7.91 8.77
CA GLY A 66 7.49 -9.36 8.93
C GLY A 66 8.25 -9.82 10.18
N ASN A 67 9.25 -9.04 10.64
CA ASN A 67 10.09 -9.41 11.78
C ASN A 67 9.89 -8.48 12.98
N LEU A 68 10.10 -7.17 12.82
CA LEU A 68 10.02 -6.21 13.93
C LEU A 68 8.61 -6.13 14.50
N TYR A 69 7.58 -6.12 13.66
CA TYR A 69 6.18 -6.12 14.07
C TYR A 69 5.84 -7.28 15.03
N TYR A 70 6.22 -8.50 14.66
CA TYR A 70 5.99 -9.68 15.47
C TYR A 70 6.90 -9.76 16.69
N LEU A 71 8.14 -9.25 16.61
CA LEU A 71 9.02 -9.13 17.77
C LEU A 71 8.42 -8.15 18.80
N ALA A 72 7.95 -7.00 18.33
CA ALA A 72 7.29 -6.00 19.17
C ALA A 72 6.01 -6.55 19.77
N GLY A 73 5.16 -7.24 19.00
CA GLY A 73 3.93 -7.82 19.54
C GLY A 73 4.17 -8.97 20.52
N ARG A 74 5.26 -9.74 20.36
CA ARG A 74 5.69 -10.72 21.36
C ARG A 74 6.07 -10.05 22.69
N VAL A 75 6.82 -8.95 22.63
CA VAL A 75 7.32 -8.24 23.82
C VAL A 75 6.22 -7.42 24.50
N LEU A 76 5.42 -6.69 23.72
CA LEU A 76 4.44 -5.71 24.22
C LEU A 76 3.08 -6.33 24.53
N PHE A 77 2.69 -7.36 23.77
CA PHE A 77 1.34 -7.94 23.84
C PHE A 77 1.35 -9.44 24.15
N ALA A 78 2.51 -10.04 24.48
CA ALA A 78 2.65 -11.47 24.74
C ALA A 78 2.04 -12.35 23.63
N ASN A 79 2.14 -11.92 22.37
CA ASN A 79 1.51 -12.58 21.22
C ASN A 79 -0.02 -12.73 21.29
N ARG A 80 -0.71 -11.86 22.02
CA ARG A 80 -2.18 -11.79 21.99
C ARG A 80 -2.67 -11.40 20.61
N LEU A 81 -3.35 -12.33 19.95
CA LEU A 81 -3.78 -12.21 18.56
C LEU A 81 -4.69 -10.99 18.31
N GLU A 82 -5.57 -10.68 19.27
CA GLU A 82 -6.50 -9.55 19.17
C GLU A 82 -5.74 -8.23 19.02
N ALA A 83 -4.57 -8.10 19.66
CA ALA A 83 -3.76 -6.89 19.56
C ALA A 83 -3.23 -6.67 18.13
N TYR A 84 -2.81 -7.74 17.45
CA TYR A 84 -2.35 -7.66 16.06
C TYR A 84 -3.48 -7.24 15.11
N HIS A 85 -4.66 -7.84 15.26
CA HIS A 85 -5.83 -7.46 14.46
C HIS A 85 -6.30 -6.03 14.71
N VAL A 86 -6.26 -5.57 15.97
CA VAL A 86 -6.55 -4.16 16.31
C VAL A 86 -5.55 -3.23 15.67
N VAL A 87 -4.25 -3.53 15.74
CA VAL A 87 -3.19 -2.74 15.10
C VAL A 87 -3.43 -2.66 13.59
N GLY A 88 -3.70 -3.78 12.93
CA GLY A 88 -4.05 -3.81 11.50
C GLY A 88 -5.26 -2.93 11.16
N ALA A 89 -6.37 -3.08 11.89
CA ALA A 89 -7.57 -2.27 11.68
C ALA A 89 -7.32 -0.76 11.88
N VAL A 90 -6.59 -0.39 12.94
CA VAL A 90 -6.23 1.01 13.21
C VAL A 90 -5.32 1.57 12.11
N THR A 91 -4.32 0.81 11.65
CA THR A 91 -3.43 1.24 10.56
C THR A 91 -4.19 1.38 9.24
N TYR A 92 -5.18 0.53 8.97
CA TYR A 92 -6.04 0.67 7.80
C TYR A 92 -6.87 1.96 7.81
N VAL A 93 -7.49 2.28 8.96
CA VAL A 93 -8.21 3.55 9.15
C VAL A 93 -7.26 4.75 9.02
N LEU A 94 -6.07 4.66 9.62
CA LEU A 94 -5.02 5.67 9.50
C LEU A 94 -4.65 5.90 8.02
N ASN A 95 -4.51 4.86 7.21
CA ASN A 95 -4.28 4.99 5.77
C ASN A 95 -5.41 5.75 5.08
N GLY A 96 -6.67 5.48 5.43
CA GLY A 96 -7.82 6.27 4.95
C GLY A 96 -7.73 7.75 5.34
N VAL A 97 -7.32 8.06 6.57
CA VAL A 97 -7.13 9.44 7.04
C VAL A 97 -5.96 10.12 6.34
N LEU A 98 -4.82 9.44 6.17
CA LEU A 98 -3.67 9.98 5.44
C LEU A 98 -4.02 10.24 3.97
N LEU A 99 -4.79 9.33 3.35
CA LEU A 99 -5.29 9.51 1.99
C LEU A 99 -6.23 10.71 1.90
N LEU A 100 -7.09 10.93 2.90
CA LEU A 100 -7.92 12.14 2.99
C LEU A 100 -7.09 13.42 3.05
N LEU A 101 -6.06 13.45 3.89
CA LEU A 101 -5.15 14.61 3.98
C LEU A 101 -4.44 14.87 2.66
N LEU A 102 -4.02 13.80 1.96
CA LEU A 102 -3.40 13.89 0.66
C LEU A 102 -4.40 14.40 -0.41
N SER A 103 -5.59 13.82 -0.47
CA SER A 103 -6.64 14.19 -1.42
C SER A 103 -7.08 15.63 -1.27
N ARG A 104 -7.16 16.17 -0.04
CA ARG A 104 -7.47 17.60 0.21
C ARG A 104 -6.43 18.57 -0.35
N ARG A 105 -5.19 18.11 -0.56
CA ARG A 105 -4.13 18.92 -1.17
C ARG A 105 -4.15 18.86 -2.69
N LEU A 106 -4.84 17.88 -3.27
CA LEU A 106 -4.78 17.59 -4.71
C LEU A 106 -6.12 17.81 -5.41
N LEU A 107 -7.23 17.73 -4.69
CA LEU A 107 -8.58 17.77 -5.23
C LEU A 107 -9.40 18.84 -4.51
N PRO A 108 -10.28 19.56 -5.22
CA PRO A 108 -11.23 20.45 -4.59
C PRO A 108 -12.23 19.67 -3.74
N ASP A 109 -12.76 20.29 -2.69
CA ASP A 109 -13.93 19.77 -1.98
C ASP A 109 -15.15 19.85 -2.92
N PRO A 110 -16.05 18.83 -2.95
CA PRO A 110 -16.13 17.63 -2.11
C PRO A 110 -15.34 16.41 -2.63
N TRP A 111 -14.72 16.51 -3.80
CA TRP A 111 -14.05 15.38 -4.47
C TRP A 111 -12.87 14.80 -3.67
N SER A 112 -12.27 15.60 -2.81
CA SER A 112 -11.23 15.16 -1.87
C SER A 112 -11.68 14.04 -0.91
N MET A 113 -13.00 13.88 -0.69
CA MET A 113 -13.56 12.82 0.15
C MET A 113 -13.67 11.46 -0.57
N LEU A 114 -13.74 11.46 -1.90
CA LEU A 114 -14.06 10.26 -2.66
C LEU A 114 -12.99 9.16 -2.51
N PRO A 115 -11.68 9.43 -2.72
CA PRO A 115 -10.64 8.40 -2.58
C PRO A 115 -10.57 7.75 -1.19
N PRO A 116 -10.52 8.49 -0.06
CA PRO A 116 -10.40 7.86 1.26
C PRO A 116 -11.66 7.09 1.66
N VAL A 117 -12.85 7.56 1.29
CA VAL A 117 -14.10 6.83 1.58
C VAL A 117 -14.17 5.54 0.78
N LEU A 118 -13.92 5.60 -0.54
CA LEU A 118 -13.86 4.41 -1.38
C LEU A 118 -12.81 3.42 -0.89
N PHE A 119 -11.64 3.91 -0.46
CA PHE A 119 -10.59 3.07 0.11
C PHE A 119 -11.08 2.30 1.33
N VAL A 120 -11.60 3.00 2.36
CA VAL A 120 -11.99 2.34 3.62
C VAL A 120 -13.31 1.58 3.56
N SER A 121 -14.14 1.78 2.53
CA SER A 121 -15.40 1.05 2.36
C SER A 121 -15.28 -0.18 1.46
N ARG A 122 -14.11 -0.44 0.87
CA ARG A 122 -13.92 -1.47 -0.15
C ARG A 122 -13.90 -2.87 0.46
N LEU A 123 -14.94 -3.68 0.18
CA LEU A 123 -15.05 -5.05 0.70
C LEU A 123 -13.93 -5.98 0.22
N ALA A 124 -13.32 -5.71 -0.95
CA ALA A 124 -12.18 -6.48 -1.43
C ALA A 124 -10.94 -6.38 -0.51
N HIS A 125 -10.87 -5.39 0.38
CA HIS A 125 -9.82 -5.29 1.39
C HIS A 125 -10.08 -6.16 2.63
N MET A 126 -11.05 -7.08 2.60
CA MET A 126 -11.34 -7.91 3.78
C MET A 126 -10.10 -8.64 4.28
N GLN A 127 -9.34 -9.31 3.40
CA GLN A 127 -8.07 -9.97 3.77
C GLN A 127 -7.07 -8.99 4.37
N VAL A 128 -6.91 -7.83 3.74
CA VAL A 128 -5.96 -6.78 4.18
C VAL A 128 -6.23 -6.31 5.62
N ILE A 129 -7.51 -6.34 6.04
CA ILE A 129 -7.93 -5.88 7.37
C ILE A 129 -7.93 -7.03 8.39
N THR A 130 -8.20 -8.26 7.95
CA THR A 130 -8.37 -9.41 8.84
C THR A 130 -7.12 -10.26 9.01
N TYR A 131 -6.13 -10.18 8.13
CA TYR A 131 -4.91 -10.99 8.25
C TYR A 131 -3.79 -10.18 8.90
N THR A 132 -3.12 -10.75 9.91
CA THR A 132 -2.04 -10.04 10.61
C THR A 132 -0.78 -9.88 9.74
N SER A 133 -0.57 -10.79 8.79
CA SER A 133 0.50 -10.77 7.78
C SER A 133 0.39 -9.58 6.82
N GLU A 134 -0.83 -9.16 6.48
CA GLU A 134 -1.13 -8.02 5.60
C GLU A 134 -0.79 -6.66 6.24
N PHE A 135 -0.31 -6.67 7.49
CA PHE A 135 0.32 -5.49 8.09
C PHE A 135 1.49 -4.98 7.23
N ASP A 136 2.12 -5.82 6.42
CA ASP A 136 3.11 -5.39 5.44
C ASP A 136 2.52 -4.44 4.37
N GLY A 137 1.33 -4.77 3.85
CA GLY A 137 0.51 -4.01 2.93
C GLY A 137 0.09 -2.69 3.53
N LEU A 138 -0.41 -2.75 4.77
CA LEU A 138 -0.86 -1.57 5.50
C LEU A 138 0.29 -0.60 5.79
N SER A 139 1.40 -1.10 6.34
CA SER A 139 2.51 -0.26 6.79
C SER A 139 3.28 0.37 5.61
N TYR A 140 3.50 -0.34 4.50
CA TYR A 140 4.16 0.28 3.33
C TYR A 140 3.29 1.39 2.72
N VAL A 141 1.96 1.26 2.76
CA VAL A 141 1.03 2.32 2.35
C VAL A 141 1.09 3.49 3.33
N THR A 142 1.10 3.24 4.64
CA THR A 142 1.21 4.29 5.66
C THR A 142 2.46 5.14 5.44
N PHE A 143 3.62 4.50 5.35
CA PHE A 143 4.89 5.20 5.16
C PHE A 143 4.99 5.87 3.78
N GLY A 144 4.43 5.25 2.72
CA GLY A 144 4.33 5.88 1.40
C GLY A 144 3.50 7.15 1.39
N LEU A 145 2.32 7.13 2.03
CA LEU A 145 1.45 8.31 2.16
C LEU A 145 2.09 9.41 3.02
N LEU A 146 2.76 9.05 4.11
CA LEU A 146 3.53 10.00 4.92
C LEU A 146 4.65 10.66 4.12
N GLY A 147 5.39 9.88 3.32
CA GLY A 147 6.43 10.39 2.42
C GLY A 147 5.86 11.37 1.39
N LEU A 148 4.73 11.04 0.78
CA LEU A 148 4.02 11.93 -0.15
C LEU A 148 3.54 13.22 0.53
N LEU A 149 2.94 13.12 1.73
CA LEU A 149 2.49 14.28 2.49
C LEU A 149 3.66 15.21 2.85
N CYS A 150 4.83 14.68 3.22
CA CYS A 150 6.02 15.47 3.50
C CYS A 150 6.53 16.21 2.25
N LEU A 151 6.46 15.59 1.07
CA LEU A 151 6.91 16.20 -0.18
C LEU A 151 5.96 17.24 -0.76
N ILE A 152 4.65 17.02 -0.60
CA ILE A 152 3.62 17.89 -1.17
C ILE A 152 3.44 19.16 -0.34
N ASP A 153 3.79 19.13 0.95
CA ASP A 153 3.62 20.27 1.86
C ASP A 153 4.55 21.45 1.51
N GLU A 154 3.96 22.59 1.17
CA GLU A 154 4.68 23.84 0.86
C GLU A 154 4.90 24.74 2.08
N GLY A 155 4.32 24.45 3.24
CA GLY A 155 4.30 25.37 4.37
C GLY A 155 5.60 25.42 5.20
N GLY A 156 6.40 26.48 5.07
CA GLY A 156 7.21 27.10 6.15
C GLY A 156 8.39 26.35 6.82
N SER A 157 8.44 25.02 6.85
CA SER A 157 9.58 24.30 7.46
C SER A 157 10.81 24.38 6.55
N THR A 158 12.02 24.24 7.11
CA THR A 158 13.26 24.16 6.31
C THR A 158 13.16 22.99 5.32
N LEU A 159 13.19 23.30 4.01
CA LEU A 159 12.94 22.37 2.90
C LEU A 159 13.71 21.04 3.04
N ARG A 160 14.93 21.07 3.60
CA ARG A 160 15.79 19.89 3.78
C ARG A 160 15.25 18.87 4.78
N ALA A 161 14.64 19.31 5.89
CA ALA A 161 14.14 18.40 6.91
C ALA A 161 12.96 17.56 6.39
N ARG A 162 12.05 18.19 5.63
CA ARG A 162 10.92 17.48 4.98
C ARG A 162 11.39 16.52 3.92
N ASP A 163 12.32 16.93 3.07
CA ASP A 163 12.86 16.06 2.03
C ASP A 163 13.56 14.82 2.67
N ALA A 164 14.25 15.02 3.80
CA ALA A 164 14.85 13.92 4.58
C ALA A 164 13.79 13.02 5.25
N LEU A 165 12.75 13.59 5.86
CA LEU A 165 11.64 12.83 6.44
C LEU A 165 10.90 12.01 5.38
N ALA A 166 10.69 12.58 4.18
CA ALA A 166 10.08 11.88 3.07
C ALA A 166 10.94 10.72 2.59
N ALA A 167 12.25 10.95 2.39
CA ALA A 167 13.19 9.89 2.03
C ALA A 167 13.22 8.79 3.10
N GLY A 168 13.26 9.16 4.38
CA GLY A 168 13.17 8.23 5.50
C GLY A 168 11.89 7.40 5.47
N ALA A 169 10.72 8.04 5.25
CA ALA A 169 9.44 7.36 5.14
C ALA A 169 9.41 6.37 3.96
N PHE A 170 9.89 6.75 2.77
CA PHE A 170 10.01 5.79 1.66
C PHE A 170 10.99 4.65 1.95
N GLY A 171 12.06 4.93 2.69
CA GLY A 171 12.96 3.92 3.23
C GLY A 171 12.25 2.90 4.12
N LEU A 172 11.46 3.39 5.07
CA LEU A 172 10.63 2.52 5.92
C LEU A 172 9.61 1.73 5.09
N ALA A 173 9.01 2.33 4.06
CA ALA A 173 8.06 1.65 3.18
C ALA A 173 8.71 0.45 2.45
N VAL A 174 9.91 0.61 1.89
CA VAL A 174 10.61 -0.51 1.22
C VAL A 174 11.06 -1.61 2.18
N LEU A 175 11.34 -1.26 3.43
CA LEU A 175 11.63 -2.22 4.49
C LEU A 175 10.37 -2.95 5.01
N CYS A 176 9.17 -2.43 4.71
CA CYS A 176 7.90 -3.10 4.97
C CYS A 176 7.47 -4.01 3.82
N LYS A 177 7.59 -3.56 2.56
CA LYS A 177 7.18 -4.34 1.39
C LYS A 177 7.96 -3.92 0.16
N GLU A 178 8.46 -4.88 -0.58
CA GLU A 178 9.23 -4.67 -1.81
C GLU A 178 8.44 -3.92 -2.90
N ALA A 179 7.10 -4.05 -2.92
CA ALA A 179 6.24 -3.31 -3.83
C ALA A 179 6.33 -1.77 -3.65
N ALA A 180 6.84 -1.29 -2.51
CA ALA A 180 7.07 0.13 -2.25
C ALA A 180 8.09 0.79 -3.21
N ILE A 181 8.80 0.00 -4.04
CA ILE A 181 9.64 0.54 -5.13
C ILE A 181 8.85 1.40 -6.13
N VAL A 182 7.51 1.31 -6.14
CA VAL A 182 6.66 2.12 -7.01
C VAL A 182 6.55 3.59 -6.56
N TRP A 183 6.81 3.90 -5.28
CA TRP A 183 6.59 5.24 -4.74
C TRP A 183 7.39 6.36 -5.43
N PRO A 184 8.68 6.19 -5.79
CA PRO A 184 9.39 7.20 -6.58
C PRO A 184 8.72 7.50 -7.93
N ALA A 185 8.15 6.49 -8.61
CA ALA A 185 7.42 6.72 -9.85
C ALA A 185 6.16 7.56 -9.63
N VAL A 186 5.44 7.33 -8.51
CA VAL A 186 4.30 8.16 -8.10
C VAL A 186 4.75 9.60 -7.83
N VAL A 187 5.86 9.77 -7.11
CA VAL A 187 6.44 11.08 -6.79
C VAL A 187 6.92 11.81 -8.04
N ALA A 188 7.58 11.13 -8.99
CA ALA A 188 7.99 11.73 -10.27
C ALA A 188 6.77 12.15 -11.09
N THR A 189 5.73 11.33 -11.14
CA THR A 189 4.48 11.67 -11.81
C THR A 189 3.87 12.93 -11.21
N TYR A 190 3.78 13.02 -9.87
CA TYR A 190 3.33 14.23 -9.19
C TYR A 190 4.21 15.45 -9.53
N GLY A 191 5.53 15.31 -9.44
CA GLY A 191 6.48 16.37 -9.74
C GLY A 191 6.38 16.88 -11.18
N TRP A 192 6.21 15.97 -12.13
CA TRP A 192 6.08 16.29 -13.54
C TRP A 192 4.75 16.99 -13.85
N LEU A 193 3.65 16.55 -13.24
CA LEU A 193 2.32 17.13 -13.43
C LEU A 193 2.16 18.51 -12.79
N PHE A 194 2.60 18.66 -11.54
CA PHE A 194 2.21 19.81 -10.71
C PHE A 194 3.35 20.76 -10.36
N ARG A 195 4.61 20.41 -10.64
CA ARG A 195 5.77 21.22 -10.24
C ARG A 195 6.57 21.72 -11.44
N ARG A 196 7.39 22.76 -11.19
CA ARG A 196 8.33 23.28 -12.20
C ARG A 196 9.37 22.22 -12.57
N PRO A 197 9.93 22.23 -13.80
CA PRO A 197 10.89 21.24 -14.29
C PRO A 197 12.16 21.03 -13.46
N ARG A 198 12.45 21.87 -12.45
CA ARG A 198 13.61 21.71 -11.55
C ARG A 198 13.26 21.13 -10.18
N ALA A 199 11.97 20.95 -9.88
CA ALA A 199 11.50 20.43 -8.59
C ALA A 199 11.82 18.94 -8.39
N TRP A 200 12.13 18.20 -9.45
CA TRP A 200 12.49 16.77 -9.36
C TRP A 200 13.72 16.51 -8.49
N ARG A 201 14.62 17.51 -8.36
CA ARG A 201 15.81 17.40 -7.50
C ARG A 201 15.46 17.10 -6.05
N ARG A 202 14.27 17.49 -5.58
CA ARG A 202 13.78 17.21 -4.22
C ARG A 202 13.48 15.72 -4.02
N PHE A 203 13.25 14.99 -5.10
CA PHE A 203 12.93 13.57 -5.06
C PHE A 203 14.17 12.69 -5.17
N LEU A 204 15.33 13.26 -5.49
CA LEU A 204 16.58 12.50 -5.70
C LEU A 204 16.92 11.60 -4.52
N GLY A 205 16.72 12.06 -3.29
CA GLY A 205 16.95 11.24 -2.09
C GLY A 205 16.07 9.98 -2.07
N ALA A 206 14.78 10.13 -2.36
CA ALA A 206 13.84 9.00 -2.46
C ALA A 206 14.22 8.05 -3.61
N PHE A 207 14.55 8.59 -4.78
CA PHE A 207 15.01 7.80 -5.94
C PHE A 207 16.28 7.02 -5.64
N ALA A 208 17.29 7.68 -5.05
CA ALA A 208 18.55 7.04 -4.70
C ALA A 208 18.33 5.91 -3.69
N LEU A 209 17.55 6.15 -2.64
CA LEU A 209 17.27 5.16 -1.60
C LEU A 209 16.55 3.93 -2.16
N VAL A 210 15.49 4.15 -2.93
CA VAL A 210 14.72 3.06 -3.56
C VAL A 210 15.56 2.35 -4.62
N GLY A 211 16.36 3.07 -5.39
CA GLY A 211 17.28 2.49 -6.38
C GLY A 211 18.33 1.59 -5.72
N VAL A 212 18.95 2.04 -4.63
CA VAL A 212 19.88 1.24 -3.82
C VAL A 212 19.18 0.00 -3.27
N TRP A 213 17.96 0.15 -2.74
CA TRP A 213 17.18 -0.99 -2.26
C TRP A 213 16.86 -2.00 -3.38
N ALA A 214 16.37 -1.54 -4.53
CA ALA A 214 16.04 -2.39 -5.67
C ALA A 214 17.27 -3.16 -6.19
N MET A 215 18.45 -2.55 -6.15
CA MET A 215 19.71 -3.20 -6.48
C MET A 215 20.17 -4.19 -5.40
N ALA A 216 20.03 -3.85 -4.12
CA ALA A 216 20.47 -4.68 -3.00
C ALA A 216 19.56 -5.89 -2.74
N TYR A 217 18.25 -5.75 -2.94
CA TYR A 217 17.23 -6.74 -2.60
C TYR A 217 17.50 -8.13 -3.21
N PRO A 218 17.84 -8.27 -4.51
CA PRO A 218 18.19 -9.57 -5.09
C PRO A 218 19.39 -10.24 -4.41
N PHE A 219 20.40 -9.48 -3.98
CA PHE A 219 21.56 -10.02 -3.27
C PHE A 219 21.19 -10.46 -1.85
N ILE A 220 20.35 -9.67 -1.16
CA ILE A 220 19.84 -10.02 0.16
C ILE A 220 19.04 -11.33 0.08
N ILE A 221 18.09 -11.43 -0.86
CA ILE A 221 17.28 -12.64 -1.03
C ILE A 221 18.14 -13.86 -1.34
N ARG A 222 19.11 -13.78 -2.25
CA ARG A 222 20.02 -14.90 -2.56
C ARG A 222 20.88 -15.33 -1.37
N ARG A 223 21.20 -14.41 -0.46
CA ARG A 223 21.99 -14.71 0.74
C ARG A 223 21.13 -15.33 1.85
N LEU A 224 19.87 -14.93 1.95
CA LEU A 224 18.95 -15.40 2.99
C LEU A 224 18.25 -16.71 2.63
N TYR A 225 18.14 -17.04 1.35
CA TYR A 225 17.44 -18.22 0.84
C TYR A 225 18.38 -19.08 -0.01
N ASP A 226 18.41 -20.38 0.26
CA ASP A 226 19.27 -21.34 -0.42
C ASP A 226 18.88 -21.53 -1.89
N GLY A 227 19.48 -20.73 -2.78
CA GLY A 227 19.76 -21.01 -4.19
C GLY A 227 18.58 -21.19 -5.16
N THR A 228 17.37 -21.47 -4.70
CA THR A 228 16.17 -21.50 -5.53
C THR A 228 15.86 -20.06 -5.91
N ARG A 229 16.09 -19.72 -7.18
CA ARG A 229 15.74 -18.39 -7.69
C ARG A 229 14.25 -18.17 -7.39
N PRO A 230 13.88 -17.06 -6.75
CA PRO A 230 12.48 -16.67 -6.68
C PRO A 230 11.99 -16.52 -8.13
N ALA A 231 11.20 -17.48 -8.59
CA ALA A 231 10.53 -17.37 -9.88
C ALA A 231 9.22 -16.62 -9.63
N PHE A 232 9.29 -15.29 -9.57
CA PHE A 232 8.09 -14.49 -9.75
C PHE A 232 7.66 -14.68 -11.22
N ALA A 233 6.65 -15.50 -11.44
CA ALA A 233 6.00 -15.60 -12.74
C ALA A 233 5.19 -14.32 -12.96
N ILE A 234 5.85 -13.26 -13.41
CA ILE A 234 5.16 -12.02 -13.79
C ILE A 234 4.69 -12.18 -15.23
N ASP A 235 3.38 -12.32 -15.40
CA ASP A 235 2.76 -12.30 -16.72
C ASP A 235 2.61 -10.86 -17.21
N LEU A 236 3.54 -10.43 -18.05
CA LEU A 236 3.55 -9.09 -18.66
C LEU A 236 2.76 -9.01 -19.97
N ARG A 237 2.03 -10.07 -20.36
CA ARG A 237 1.15 -9.99 -21.53
C ARG A 237 0.16 -8.84 -21.32
N PRO A 238 -0.07 -7.97 -22.32
CA PRO A 238 -0.97 -6.83 -22.17
C PRO A 238 -2.36 -7.21 -21.67
N THR A 239 -2.89 -8.36 -22.11
CA THR A 239 -4.15 -8.91 -21.63
C THR A 239 -4.12 -9.25 -20.14
N ALA A 240 -3.07 -9.91 -19.65
CA ALA A 240 -2.91 -10.22 -18.24
C ALA A 240 -2.83 -8.95 -17.38
N LEU A 241 -2.06 -7.95 -17.82
CA LEU A 241 -1.98 -6.65 -17.14
C LEU A 241 -3.35 -5.95 -17.11
N LEU A 242 -4.04 -5.87 -18.25
CA LEU A 242 -5.38 -5.27 -18.34
C LEU A 242 -6.39 -6.01 -17.48
N THR A 243 -6.38 -7.35 -17.46
CA THR A 243 -7.21 -8.16 -16.57
C THR A 243 -6.93 -7.85 -15.11
N CYS A 244 -5.65 -7.81 -14.69
CA CYS A 244 -5.30 -7.50 -13.31
C CYS A 244 -5.81 -6.10 -12.89
N TYR A 245 -5.52 -5.06 -13.69
CA TYR A 245 -5.98 -3.71 -13.39
C TYR A 245 -7.49 -3.57 -13.47
N GLY A 246 -8.15 -4.22 -14.43
CA GLY A 246 -9.60 -4.29 -14.55
C GLY A 246 -10.24 -4.92 -13.31
N ALA A 247 -9.71 -6.05 -12.83
CA ALA A 247 -10.17 -6.70 -11.61
C ALA A 247 -10.04 -5.78 -10.39
N TYR A 248 -8.90 -5.07 -10.26
CA TYR A 248 -8.73 -4.09 -9.20
C TYR A 248 -9.72 -2.93 -9.29
N LEU A 249 -10.00 -2.39 -10.47
CA LEU A 249 -10.99 -1.32 -10.65
C LEU A 249 -12.41 -1.78 -10.30
N ILE A 250 -12.82 -2.94 -10.81
CA ILE A 250 -14.17 -3.49 -10.60
C ILE A 250 -14.39 -3.86 -9.14
N SER A 251 -13.36 -4.29 -8.42
CA SER A 251 -13.48 -4.65 -7.01
C SER A 251 -13.72 -3.46 -6.06
N PHE A 252 -13.78 -2.22 -6.57
CA PHE A 252 -14.40 -1.10 -5.84
C PHE A 252 -15.93 -1.18 -5.81
N LEU A 253 -16.54 -1.96 -6.71
CA LEU A 253 -17.97 -2.23 -6.73
C LEU A 253 -18.30 -3.33 -5.71
N ASN A 254 -18.55 -2.92 -4.47
CA ASN A 254 -18.88 -3.82 -3.36
C ASN A 254 -19.96 -4.89 -3.68
N PRO A 255 -21.03 -4.62 -4.47
CA PRO A 255 -21.99 -5.67 -4.84
C PRO A 255 -21.36 -6.88 -5.57
N LEU A 256 -20.22 -6.67 -6.24
CA LEU A 256 -19.47 -7.71 -6.96
C LEU A 256 -18.47 -8.46 -6.06
N VAL A 257 -18.34 -8.09 -4.78
CA VAL A 257 -17.50 -8.79 -3.81
C VAL A 257 -18.40 -9.53 -2.83
N PRO A 258 -18.42 -10.88 -2.84
CA PRO A 258 -19.31 -11.62 -1.97
C PRO A 258 -18.82 -11.50 -0.52
N ASP A 259 -19.76 -11.48 0.42
CA ASP A 259 -19.45 -11.42 1.84
C ASP A 259 -19.09 -12.82 2.38
N VAL A 260 -17.91 -13.29 1.99
CA VAL A 260 -17.40 -14.60 2.37
C VAL A 260 -16.03 -14.42 3.01
N ASP A 261 -15.79 -15.17 4.08
CA ASP A 261 -14.48 -15.30 4.70
C ASP A 261 -13.45 -15.74 3.64
N PRO A 262 -12.47 -14.89 3.30
CA PRO A 262 -11.55 -15.17 2.20
C PRO A 262 -10.75 -16.47 2.38
N GLU A 263 -10.50 -16.87 3.63
CA GLU A 263 -9.82 -18.14 3.94
C GLU A 263 -10.65 -19.34 3.48
N LYS A 264 -11.95 -19.29 3.75
CA LYS A 264 -12.91 -20.32 3.33
C LYS A 264 -13.18 -20.26 1.84
N ALA A 265 -13.10 -19.07 1.28
CA ALA A 265 -13.35 -18.84 -0.13
C ALA A 265 -12.22 -19.44 -1.00
N GLY A 266 -10.99 -19.48 -0.49
CA GLY A 266 -9.83 -20.06 -1.19
C GLY A 266 -9.34 -19.22 -2.36
N TRP A 267 -9.76 -17.96 -2.45
CA TRP A 267 -9.35 -17.01 -3.49
C TRP A 267 -9.04 -15.64 -2.90
N ALA A 268 -8.04 -14.95 -3.45
CA ALA A 268 -7.71 -13.57 -3.08
C ALA A 268 -8.60 -12.54 -3.81
N MET A 269 -9.11 -12.90 -4.99
CA MET A 269 -10.04 -12.10 -5.78
C MET A 269 -11.24 -12.98 -6.16
N PRO A 270 -12.50 -12.49 -6.03
CA PRO A 270 -13.66 -13.30 -6.38
C PRO A 270 -13.60 -13.78 -7.84
N PRO A 271 -13.84 -15.07 -8.14
CA PRO A 271 -13.76 -15.59 -9.51
C PRO A 271 -14.64 -14.82 -10.50
N ARG A 272 -15.80 -14.34 -10.05
CA ARG A 272 -16.69 -13.48 -10.85
C ARG A 272 -16.09 -12.13 -11.24
N VAL A 273 -15.24 -11.55 -10.37
CA VAL A 273 -14.54 -10.29 -10.67
C VAL A 273 -13.44 -10.54 -11.70
N VAL A 274 -12.71 -11.65 -11.56
CA VAL A 274 -11.68 -12.06 -12.53
C VAL A 274 -12.31 -12.33 -13.90
N ALA A 275 -13.36 -13.15 -13.96
CA ALA A 275 -14.07 -13.47 -15.20
C ALA A 275 -14.64 -12.22 -15.89
N LEU A 276 -15.17 -11.27 -15.12
CA LEU A 276 -15.65 -10.00 -15.68
C LEU A 276 -14.48 -9.15 -16.21
N ALA A 277 -13.35 -9.12 -15.51
CA ALA A 277 -12.14 -8.40 -15.93
C ALA A 277 -11.51 -8.98 -17.20
N GLU A 278 -11.65 -10.29 -17.43
CA GLU A 278 -11.21 -10.98 -18.65
C GLU A 278 -12.14 -10.77 -19.85
N SER A 279 -13.37 -10.26 -19.62
CA SER A 279 -14.32 -10.04 -20.70
C SER A 279 -13.80 -9.00 -21.71
N PRO A 280 -14.01 -9.18 -23.03
CA PRO A 280 -13.54 -8.23 -24.05
C PRO A 280 -14.01 -6.78 -23.80
N ALA A 281 -15.25 -6.63 -23.33
CA ALA A 281 -15.82 -5.32 -23.01
C ALA A 281 -15.05 -4.63 -21.87
N MET A 282 -14.69 -5.38 -20.83
CA MET A 282 -13.96 -4.82 -19.69
C MET A 282 -12.49 -4.56 -20.01
N LEU A 283 -11.85 -5.41 -20.81
CA LEU A 283 -10.51 -5.15 -21.33
C LEU A 283 -10.47 -3.85 -22.14
N LEU A 284 -11.45 -3.65 -23.04
CA LEU A 284 -11.59 -2.42 -23.82
C LEU A 284 -11.84 -1.20 -22.90
N ALA A 285 -12.75 -1.32 -21.94
CA ALA A 285 -13.06 -0.25 -21.00
C ALA A 285 -11.84 0.13 -20.14
N THR A 286 -11.07 -0.85 -19.68
CA THR A 286 -9.85 -0.64 -18.88
C THR A 286 -8.77 0.03 -19.74
N ALA A 287 -8.53 -0.46 -20.96
CA ALA A 287 -7.58 0.14 -21.89
C ALA A 287 -7.96 1.58 -22.24
N ALA A 288 -9.24 1.84 -22.52
CA ALA A 288 -9.75 3.18 -22.78
C ALA A 288 -9.57 4.10 -21.55
N SER A 289 -9.85 3.62 -20.35
CA SER A 289 -9.66 4.39 -19.11
C SER A 289 -8.20 4.76 -18.89
N ILE A 290 -7.27 3.84 -19.13
CA ILE A 290 -5.82 4.12 -19.07
C ILE A 290 -5.44 5.15 -20.13
N ALA A 291 -5.91 4.99 -21.37
CA ALA A 291 -5.62 5.92 -22.46
C ALA A 291 -6.13 7.34 -22.15
N VAL A 292 -7.36 7.46 -21.61
CA VAL A 292 -7.94 8.74 -21.18
C VAL A 292 -7.12 9.34 -20.04
N LEU A 293 -6.70 8.54 -19.06
CA LEU A 293 -5.87 9.02 -17.95
C LEU A 293 -4.53 9.56 -18.46
N VAL A 294 -3.85 8.82 -19.34
CA VAL A 294 -2.58 9.24 -19.96
C VAL A 294 -2.77 10.52 -20.77
N LEU A 295 -3.83 10.60 -21.57
CA LEU A 295 -4.14 11.79 -22.36
C LEU A 295 -4.42 13.00 -21.46
N ALA A 296 -5.23 12.85 -20.41
CA ALA A 296 -5.52 13.91 -19.46
C ALA A 296 -4.24 14.42 -18.77
N VAL A 297 -3.38 13.50 -18.36
CA VAL A 297 -2.07 13.78 -17.77
C VAL A 297 -1.17 14.57 -18.73
N VAL A 298 -1.13 14.21 -20.01
CA VAL A 298 -0.38 14.95 -21.05
C VAL A 298 -0.99 16.33 -21.29
N LEU A 299 -2.32 16.45 -21.38
CA LEU A 299 -3.01 17.71 -21.63
C LEU A 299 -2.82 18.72 -20.49
N VAL A 300 -2.90 18.27 -19.23
CA VAL A 300 -2.60 19.12 -18.05
C VAL A 300 -1.20 19.72 -18.13
N ARG A 301 -0.24 18.96 -18.67
CA ARG A 301 1.14 19.43 -18.82
C ARG A 301 1.30 20.47 -19.93
N VAL A 302 0.63 20.27 -21.07
CA VAL A 302 0.74 21.17 -22.24
C VAL A 302 -0.03 22.47 -22.03
N ARG A 303 -1.17 22.41 -21.34
CA ARG A 303 -2.01 23.57 -21.01
C ARG A 303 -2.20 23.60 -19.50
N PRO A 304 -1.18 24.02 -18.72
CA PRO A 304 -1.38 24.20 -17.30
C PRO A 304 -2.58 25.14 -17.11
N PRO A 305 -3.59 24.75 -16.30
CA PRO A 305 -4.70 25.65 -16.03
C PRO A 305 -4.11 26.98 -15.58
N ALA A 306 -4.67 28.09 -16.07
CA ALA A 306 -4.37 29.39 -15.52
C ALA A 306 -4.74 29.32 -14.05
N LEU A 307 -3.75 29.04 -13.19
CA LEU A 307 -3.93 28.97 -11.75
C LEU A 307 -4.32 30.39 -11.35
N SER A 308 -5.64 30.62 -11.21
CA SER A 308 -6.14 31.73 -10.43
C SER A 308 -5.40 31.69 -9.11
N ALA A 309 -4.81 32.82 -8.73
CA ALA A 309 -3.97 32.92 -7.54
C ALA A 309 -4.65 32.17 -6.40
N PRO A 310 -3.94 31.29 -5.69
CA PRO A 310 -4.54 30.45 -4.65
C PRO A 310 -5.28 31.37 -3.70
N THR A 311 -6.61 31.31 -3.74
CA THR A 311 -7.46 31.87 -2.71
C THR A 311 -6.99 31.17 -1.45
N ARG A 312 -6.26 31.89 -0.60
CA ARG A 312 -5.91 31.40 0.73
C ARG A 312 -7.25 31.09 1.39
N VAL A 313 -7.57 29.81 1.50
CA VAL A 313 -8.67 29.34 2.33
C VAL A 313 -8.25 29.76 3.74
N ALA A 314 -8.90 30.81 4.24
CA ALA A 314 -8.74 31.31 5.61
C ALA A 314 -9.30 30.27 6.60
#